data_AF-A0A7I7SRP3-F1
#
_entry.id   AF-A0A7I7SRP3-F1
#
_cell.length_a   1.000
_cell.length_b   1.000
_cell.length_c   1.000
_cell.angle_alpha   90.00
_cell.angle_beta   90.00
_cell.angle_gamma   90.00
#
_symmetry.space_group_name_H-M   'P 1'
#
loop_
_entity.id
_entity.type
_entity.pdbx_description
1 polymer ?
#
loop_
_entity_poly.entity_id
_entity_poly.type
_entity_poly.pdbx_seq_one_letter_code
_entity_poly.pdbx_strand_id
1 'polypeptide(L)' 'MFVDGCFWHGCPVHKTVPKSNAAWWATKLARNVERDRETDAYLADLGWEVLRIWEHDDPDRAADRVEIVVRGGRGGP' A
#
# COMPACT_ATOMS: atom_id res chain seq x y z
N MET A 1 -2.73 -8.39 2.06
CA MET A 1 -3.27 -7.04 2.31
C MET A 1 -2.23 -6.24 3.07
N PHE A 2 -2.02 -4.99 2.68
CA PHE A 2 -1.10 -4.06 3.35
C PHE A 2 -1.86 -2.82 3.82
N VAL A 3 -1.41 -2.25 4.95
CA VAL A 3 -1.85 -0.94 5.43
C VAL A 3 -0.65 0.00 5.35
N ASP A 4 -0.74 0.98 4.46
CA ASP A 4 0.35 1.87 4.10
C ASP A 4 0.30 3.16 4.91
N GLY A 5 1.36 3.39 5.69
CA GLY A 5 1.56 4.68 6.33
C GLY A 5 1.81 5.79 5.30
N CYS A 6 1.12 6.93 5.43
CA CYS A 6 1.14 7.99 4.42
C CYS A 6 2.52 8.56 4.18
N PHE A 7 3.27 8.72 5.26
CA PHE A 7 4.64 9.20 5.22
C PHE A 7 5.56 8.21 4.53
N TRP A 8 5.51 6.93 4.94
CA TRP A 8 6.48 5.91 4.55
C TRP A 8 6.35 5.43 3.11
N HIS A 9 5.11 5.41 2.60
CA HIS A 9 4.76 4.85 1.29
C HIS A 9 4.32 5.91 0.29
N GLY A 10 4.53 7.20 0.62
CA GLY A 10 4.36 8.30 -0.34
C GLY A 10 2.91 8.55 -0.75
N CYS A 11 1.99 8.58 0.21
CA CYS A 11 0.57 8.84 -0.03
C CYS A 11 0.33 10.06 -0.94
N PRO A 12 -0.55 9.97 -1.95
CA PRO A 12 -0.82 11.08 -2.84
C PRO A 12 -1.46 12.30 -2.15
N VAL A 13 -2.14 12.10 -1.01
CA VAL A 13 -2.90 13.14 -0.30
C VAL A 13 -2.11 13.71 0.88
N HIS A 14 -1.55 12.85 1.75
CA HIS A 14 -0.99 13.25 3.05
C HIS A 14 0.53 13.17 3.14
N LYS A 15 1.25 12.80 2.07
CA LYS A 15 2.72 12.72 2.16
C LYS A 15 3.31 14.07 2.55
N THR A 16 4.32 14.02 3.41
CA THR A 16 5.12 15.18 3.81
C THR A 16 6.56 14.96 3.39
N VAL A 17 7.26 16.06 3.08
CA VAL A 17 8.68 16.02 2.71
C VAL A 17 9.49 16.59 3.88
N PRO A 18 10.33 15.77 4.55
CA PRO A 18 11.20 16.25 5.62
C PRO A 18 12.19 17.29 5.10
N LYS A 19 12.32 18.41 5.83
CA LYS A 19 13.28 19.48 5.50
C LYS A 19 14.71 19.12 5.89
N SER A 20 14.89 18.48 7.04
CA SER A 20 16.20 18.00 7.50
C SER A 20 16.55 16.70 6.81
N ASN A 21 17.79 16.56 6.31
CA ASN A 21 18.26 15.39 5.55
C ASN A 21 17.38 15.08 4.32
N ALA A 22 16.85 16.11 3.65
CA ALA A 22 15.87 15.98 2.57
C ALA A 22 16.30 15.02 1.45
N ALA A 23 17.56 15.08 1.01
CA ALA A 23 18.08 14.18 -0.03
C ALA A 23 18.04 12.71 0.39
N TRP A 24 18.43 12.42 1.64
CA TRP A 24 18.38 11.06 2.17
C TRP A 24 16.93 10.57 2.28
N TRP A 25 16.03 11.41 2.79
CA TRP A 25 14.61 11.07 2.89
C TRP A 25 13.96 10.84 1.54
N ALA A 26 14.25 11.68 0.54
CA ALA A 26 13.76 11.50 -0.82
C ALA A 26 14.17 10.12 -1.38
N THR A 27 15.46 9.76 -1.25
CA THR A 27 15.96 8.44 -1.68
C THR A 27 15.31 7.30 -0.90
N LYS A 28 15.17 7.44 0.43
CA LYS A 28 14.58 6.40 1.26
C LYS A 28 13.10 6.16 0.93
N LEU A 29 12.31 7.22 0.83
CA LEU A 29 10.88 7.12 0.52
C LEU A 29 10.66 6.60 -0.90
N ALA A 30 11.48 7.04 -1.87
CA ALA A 30 11.43 6.49 -3.23
C ALA A 30 11.71 4.98 -3.25
N ARG A 31 12.70 4.51 -2.48
CA ARG A 31 13.02 3.09 -2.37
C ARG A 31 11.92 2.28 -1.69
N ASN A 32 11.20 2.85 -0.74
CA ASN A 32 10.04 2.19 -0.14
C ASN A 32 8.94 1.97 -1.19
N VAL A 33 8.57 3.02 -1.93
CA VAL A 33 7.56 2.93 -3.00
C VAL A 33 7.99 1.93 -4.09
N GLU A 34 9.28 1.88 -4.43
CA GLU A 34 9.75 0.89 -5.40
C GLU A 34 9.61 -0.55 -4.86
N ARG A 35 10.00 -0.78 -3.60
CA ARG A 35 9.81 -2.09 -2.96
C ARG A 35 8.33 -2.48 -2.88
N ASP A 36 7.43 -1.52 -2.66
CA ASP A 36 5.99 -1.77 -2.68
C ASP A 36 5.55 -2.34 -4.03
N ARG A 37 5.99 -1.72 -5.13
CA ARG A 37 5.69 -2.20 -6.50
C ARG A 37 6.30 -3.57 -6.80
N GLU A 38 7.55 -3.80 -6.38
CA GLU A 38 8.21 -5.10 -6.51
C GLU A 38 7.42 -6.19 -5.78
N THR A 39 6.96 -5.90 -4.56
CA THR A 39 6.16 -6.82 -3.73
C THR A 39 4.80 -7.09 -4.37
N ASP A 40 4.12 -6.03 -4.86
CA ASP A 40 2.82 -6.15 -5.51
C ASP A 40 2.94 -7.03 -6.77
N ALA A 41 3.96 -6.81 -7.60
CA ALA A 41 4.21 -7.59 -8.80
C ALA A 41 4.54 -9.06 -8.49
N TYR A 42 5.39 -9.30 -7.49
CA TYR A 42 5.74 -10.65 -7.06
C TYR A 42 4.53 -11.43 -6.54
N LEU A 43 3.68 -10.80 -5.72
CA LEU A 43 2.47 -11.44 -5.21
C LEU A 43 1.46 -11.71 -6.32
N ALA A 44 1.31 -10.77 -7.27
CA ALA A 44 0.43 -10.97 -8.43
C ALA A 44 0.90 -12.13 -9.33
N ASP A 45 2.20 -12.29 -9.55
CA ASP A 45 2.78 -13.43 -10.30
C ASP A 45 2.48 -14.77 -9.63
N LEU A 46 2.44 -14.79 -8.29
CA LEU A 46 2.03 -15.95 -7.50
C LEU A 46 0.50 -16.16 -7.44
N GLY A 47 -0.28 -15.36 -8.17
CA GLY A 47 -1.75 -15.47 -8.23
C GLY A 47 -2.47 -14.84 -7.04
N TRP A 48 -1.80 -14.01 -6.23
CA TRP A 48 -2.44 -13.30 -5.14
C TRP A 48 -3.09 -12.01 -5.61
N GLU A 49 -4.29 -11.73 -5.13
CA GLU A 49 -4.90 -10.40 -5.23
C GLU A 49 -4.34 -9.49 -4.13
N VAL A 50 -3.64 -8.43 -4.53
CA VAL A 50 -3.02 -7.48 -3.61
C VAL A 50 -3.95 -6.30 -3.34
N LEU A 51 -4.34 -6.16 -2.07
CA LEU A 51 -5.09 -5.01 -1.58
C LEU A 51 -4.20 -4.13 -0.68
N ARG A 52 -4.09 -2.84 -1.04
CA ARG A 52 -3.43 -1.81 -0.23
C ARG A 52 -4.45 -0.77 0.25
N ILE A 53 -4.38 -0.43 1.52
CA ILE A 53 -5.25 0.51 2.24
C ILE A 53 -4.36 1.56 2.87
N TRP A 54 -4.72 2.84 2.82
CA TRP A 54 -3.92 3.87 3.46
C TRP A 54 -4.25 3.97 4.95
N GLU A 55 -3.27 4.36 5.79
CA GLU A 55 -3.49 4.58 7.23
C GLU A 55 -4.56 5.63 7.54
N HIS A 56 -4.86 6.51 6.59
CA HIS A 56 -5.87 7.56 6.72
C HIS A 56 -7.23 7.17 6.16
N ASP A 57 -7.36 5.97 5.58
CA ASP A 57 -8.66 5.47 5.15
C ASP A 57 -9.53 5.24 6.39
N ASP A 58 -10.82 5.51 6.25
CA ASP A 58 -11.80 5.15 7.27
C ASP A 58 -11.79 3.63 7.50
N PRO A 59 -11.64 3.16 8.75
CA PRO A 59 -11.41 1.76 9.05
C PRO A 59 -12.61 0.88 8.69
N ASP A 60 -13.84 1.39 8.82
CA ASP A 60 -15.04 0.63 8.45
C ASP A 60 -15.10 0.44 6.93
N ARG A 61 -14.86 1.51 6.15
CA ARG A 61 -14.77 1.42 4.68
C ARG A 61 -13.63 0.53 4.21
N ALA A 62 -12.49 0.55 4.91
CA ALA A 62 -11.38 -0.33 4.62
C ALA A 62 -11.77 -1.80 4.84
N ALA A 63 -12.43 -2.11 5.97
CA ALA A 63 -12.93 -3.45 6.28
C ALA A 63 -13.96 -3.93 5.24
N ASP A 64 -14.88 -3.08 4.81
CA ASP A 64 -15.86 -3.40 3.76
C ASP A 64 -15.17 -3.82 2.45
N ARG A 65 -14.13 -3.08 2.03
CA ARG A 65 -13.35 -3.42 0.82
C ARG A 65 -12.66 -4.77 0.95
N VAL A 66 -12.09 -5.06 2.11
CA VAL A 66 -11.48 -6.37 2.41
C VAL A 66 -12.51 -7.48 2.30
N GLU A 67 -13.67 -7.30 2.93
CA GLU A 67 -14.74 -8.30 2.93
C GLU A 67 -15.20 -8.61 1.51
N ILE A 68 -15.38 -7.59 0.67
CA ILE A 68 -15.77 -7.74 -0.74
C ILE A 68 -14.75 -8.61 -1.49
N VAL A 69 -13.45 -8.31 -1.38
CA VAL A 69 -12.39 -9.07 -2.04
C VAL A 69 -12.37 -10.52 -1.55
N VAL A 70 -12.40 -10.73 -0.23
CA VAL A 70 -12.35 -12.08 0.36
C VAL A 70 -13.59 -12.91 0.03
N ARG A 71 -14.78 -12.29 -0.08
CA ARG A 71 -16.01 -12.99 -0.50
C ARG A 71 -16.05 -13.23 -2.00
N GLY A 72 -15.60 -12.28 -2.83
CA GLY A 72 -15.55 -12.40 -4.28
C GLY A 72 -14.50 -13.39 -4.77
N GLY A 73 -13.38 -13.52 -4.06
CA GLY A 73 -12.30 -14.47 -4.37
C GLY A 73 -12.61 -15.93 -4.01
N ARG A 74 -13.73 -16.22 -3.31
CA ARG A 74 -14.20 -17.59 -3.01
C ARG A 74 -14.88 -18.28 -4.22
N GLY A 75 -14.41 -17.96 -5.43
CA GLY A 75 -14.95 -18.44 -6.71
C GLY A 75 -13.87 -18.95 -7.66
N GLY A 76 -12.84 -19.64 -7.14
CA GLY A 76 -11.94 -20.49 -7.94
C GLY A 76 -12.24 -21.98 -7.68
N PRO A 77 -12.08 -22.86 -8.69
CA PRO A 77 -12.61 -24.23 -8.72
C PRO A 77 -12.18 -25.15 -7.56
#